data_AF-A0A1B6M251-F1
#
_entry.id   AF-A0A1B6M251-F1
#
_cell.length_a   1.000
_cell.length_b   1.000
_cell.length_c   1.000
_cell.angle_alpha   90.00
_cell.angle_beta   90.00
_cell.angle_gamma   90.00
#
_symmetry.space_group_name_H-M   'P 1'
#
loop_
_entity.id
_entity.type
_entity.pdbx_description
1 polymer ?
#
loop_
_entity_poly.entity_id
_entity_poly.type
_entity_poly.pdbx_seq_one_letter_code
_entity_poly.pdbx_strand_id
1 'polypeptide(L)'
;IPWLQKQLQQLVKDYQIDSFYLDIGTAYDMPLHYSMERNLTNPDEYKALFTNAILSGVSVIGVSGAITRPPAPIFVSLPSLPSTWESLQVIIPTTLTFGIIGYPFLMPGPVGGDFVVKDPLRFSGSSNSSLDFDFTFEELMDKGLPNKELYIRWLQLATFLPVIRYSHLPSEYKDDDQVLELAKVLTALRQKMVNPLLKKYAQEALDSGTPLIRPLWMLDPGDSACHLVKDEFSVGEELIVAPILRPNTHEREVYLPAGVWKDGIDGSLRKGSRWIHSYKIPLEKIAYFLKMPDNTRF
;
A
#
# COMPACT_ATOMS: atom_id res chain seq x y z
N ILE A 1 -3.30 0.45 -31.13
CA ILE A 1 -2.23 -0.20 -30.33
C ILE A 1 -0.83 -0.06 -30.97
N PRO A 2 -0.57 -0.46 -32.22
CA PRO A 2 0.80 -0.43 -32.78
C PRO A 2 1.43 0.97 -32.81
N TRP A 3 0.62 1.99 -33.09
CA TRP A 3 1.08 3.38 -33.04
C TRP A 3 1.59 3.78 -31.65
N LEU A 4 0.84 3.46 -30.58
CA LEU A 4 1.21 3.81 -29.21
C LEU A 4 2.47 3.07 -28.76
N GLN A 5 2.58 1.78 -29.06
CA GLN A 5 3.80 1.01 -28.77
C GLN A 5 5.04 1.65 -29.41
N LYS A 6 4.94 2.07 -30.67
CA LYS A 6 6.02 2.77 -31.37
C LYS A 6 6.40 4.07 -30.68
N GLN A 7 5.43 4.86 -30.21
CA GLN A 7 5.70 6.09 -29.45
C GLN A 7 6.41 5.77 -28.13
N LEU A 8 5.94 4.78 -27.37
CA LEU A 8 6.57 4.39 -26.10
C LEU A 8 8.00 3.88 -26.30
N GLN A 9 8.25 3.08 -27.34
CA GLN A 9 9.58 2.61 -27.70
C GLN A 9 10.51 3.76 -28.09
N GLN A 10 10.00 4.76 -28.80
CA GLN A 10 10.75 5.96 -29.12
C GLN A 10 11.13 6.73 -27.84
N LEU A 11 10.21 6.86 -26.88
CA LEU A 11 10.52 7.47 -25.58
C LEU A 11 11.57 6.69 -24.79
N VAL A 12 11.52 5.35 -24.80
CA VAL A 12 12.57 4.52 -24.19
C VAL A 12 13.92 4.78 -24.85
N LYS A 13 13.97 4.87 -26.18
CA LYS A 13 15.21 5.12 -26.92
C LYS A 13 15.79 6.52 -26.65
N ASP A 14 14.93 7.53 -26.62
CA ASP A 14 15.35 8.93 -26.53
C ASP A 14 15.69 9.35 -25.10
N TYR A 15 14.96 8.83 -24.11
CA TYR A 15 15.05 9.25 -22.71
C TYR A 15 15.52 8.14 -21.75
N GLN A 16 15.80 6.93 -22.25
CA GLN A 16 16.26 5.80 -21.44
C GLN A 16 15.31 5.46 -20.29
N ILE A 17 13.99 5.52 -20.56
CA ILE A 17 12.96 5.16 -19.57
C ILE A 17 13.05 3.67 -19.26
N ASP A 18 13.28 3.32 -17.99
CA ASP A 18 13.35 1.93 -17.53
C ASP A 18 12.00 1.21 -17.59
N SER A 19 10.92 1.91 -17.25
CA SER A 19 9.58 1.32 -17.15
C SER A 19 8.47 2.36 -17.12
N PHE A 20 7.27 1.96 -17.55
CA PHE A 20 6.07 2.80 -17.50
C PHE A 20 5.10 2.37 -16.40
N TYR A 21 4.38 3.35 -15.87
CA TYR A 21 3.15 3.14 -15.11
C TYR A 21 1.97 3.41 -16.04
N LEU A 22 1.04 2.46 -16.15
CA LEU A 22 -0.12 2.59 -17.03
C LEU A 22 -1.34 3.00 -16.20
N ASP A 23 -1.68 4.29 -16.24
CA ASP A 23 -3.00 4.72 -15.82
C ASP A 23 -3.99 4.49 -16.96
N ILE A 24 -4.86 3.51 -16.77
CA ILE A 24 -5.81 3.06 -17.79
C ILE A 24 -7.26 3.46 -17.48
N GLY A 25 -7.47 4.21 -16.38
CA GLY A 25 -8.79 4.60 -15.91
C GLY A 25 -9.69 3.42 -15.54
N THR A 26 -10.99 3.67 -15.58
CA THR A 26 -12.06 2.74 -15.26
C THR A 26 -13.04 2.62 -16.41
N ALA A 27 -13.89 1.59 -16.38
CA ALA A 27 -15.00 1.48 -17.32
C ALA A 27 -15.96 2.70 -17.27
N TYR A 28 -15.99 3.44 -16.16
CA TYR A 28 -16.78 4.66 -16.03
C TYR A 28 -16.26 5.80 -16.91
N ASP A 29 -14.96 5.81 -17.21
CA ASP A 29 -14.34 6.82 -18.08
C ASP A 29 -14.63 6.54 -19.57
N MET A 30 -15.25 5.40 -19.90
CA MET A 30 -15.67 5.12 -21.27
C MET A 30 -16.93 5.90 -21.65
N PRO A 31 -17.04 6.35 -22.92
CA PRO A 31 -18.27 6.91 -23.44
C PRO A 31 -19.44 5.93 -23.30
N LEU A 32 -20.65 6.44 -23.03
CA LEU A 32 -21.87 5.64 -22.94
C LEU A 32 -22.09 4.74 -24.17
N HIS A 33 -21.67 5.23 -25.34
CA HIS A 33 -21.65 4.47 -26.58
C HIS A 33 -20.21 4.38 -27.08
N TYR A 34 -19.60 3.21 -26.93
CA TYR A 34 -18.26 2.92 -27.44
C TYR A 34 -18.33 1.83 -28.52
N SER A 35 -17.39 1.88 -29.45
CA SER A 35 -17.21 0.86 -30.50
C SER A 35 -15.78 0.36 -30.45
N MET A 36 -15.60 -0.96 -30.40
CA MET A 36 -14.30 -1.62 -30.41
C MET A 36 -14.22 -2.60 -31.58
N GLU A 37 -13.01 -2.89 -32.04
CA GLU A 37 -12.77 -3.89 -33.10
C GLU A 37 -13.27 -5.29 -32.69
N ARG A 38 -13.24 -5.58 -31.38
CA ARG A 38 -13.80 -6.79 -30.78
C ARG A 38 -14.85 -6.40 -29.74
N ASN A 39 -15.99 -7.09 -29.76
CA ASN A 39 -16.98 -6.96 -28.70
C ASN A 39 -16.41 -7.47 -27.37
N LEU A 40 -16.51 -6.64 -26.33
CA LEU A 40 -16.15 -7.01 -24.96
C LEU A 40 -17.38 -7.54 -24.23
N THR A 41 -17.18 -8.57 -23.39
CA THR A 41 -18.28 -9.10 -22.57
C THR A 41 -18.45 -8.28 -21.30
N ASN A 42 -17.32 -7.80 -20.76
CA ASN A 42 -17.26 -6.87 -19.65
C ASN A 42 -16.45 -5.63 -20.10
N PRO A 43 -16.95 -4.40 -19.89
CA PRO A 43 -16.24 -3.19 -20.29
C PRO A 43 -14.84 -3.08 -19.68
N ASP A 44 -14.55 -3.66 -18.50
CA ASP A 44 -13.23 -3.69 -17.88
C ASP A 44 -12.21 -4.64 -18.57
N GLU A 45 -12.65 -5.50 -19.50
CA GLU A 45 -11.74 -6.40 -20.24
C GLU A 45 -10.70 -5.66 -21.08
N TYR A 46 -11.00 -4.41 -21.49
CA TYR A 46 -10.04 -3.58 -22.22
C TYR A 46 -8.73 -3.40 -21.44
N LYS A 47 -8.77 -3.39 -20.10
CA LYS A 47 -7.58 -3.23 -19.25
C LYS A 47 -6.57 -4.33 -19.50
N ALA A 48 -7.04 -5.59 -19.46
CA ALA A 48 -6.18 -6.74 -19.72
C ALA A 48 -5.65 -6.76 -21.16
N LEU A 49 -6.51 -6.46 -22.14
CA LEU A 49 -6.11 -6.38 -23.55
C LEU A 49 -5.07 -5.30 -23.80
N PHE A 50 -5.28 -4.12 -23.22
CA PHE A 50 -4.38 -2.98 -23.34
C PHE A 50 -3.04 -3.26 -22.67
N THR A 51 -3.04 -3.72 -21.42
CA THR A 51 -1.82 -4.07 -20.69
C THR A 51 -1.01 -5.13 -21.43
N ASN A 52 -1.63 -6.24 -21.84
CA ASN A 52 -0.95 -7.32 -22.58
C ASN A 52 -0.36 -6.84 -23.90
N ALA A 53 -1.06 -5.95 -24.60
CA ALA A 53 -0.54 -5.38 -25.82
C ALA A 53 0.69 -4.49 -25.56
N ILE A 54 0.69 -3.63 -24.55
CA ILE A 54 1.84 -2.74 -24.28
C ILE A 54 3.08 -3.53 -23.86
N LEU A 55 2.91 -4.62 -23.10
CA LEU A 55 4.00 -5.43 -22.58
C LEU A 55 4.89 -6.08 -23.65
N SER A 56 4.42 -6.25 -24.88
CA SER A 56 5.24 -6.80 -25.95
C SER A 56 6.33 -5.84 -26.44
N GLY A 57 6.23 -4.55 -26.11
CA GLY A 57 7.08 -3.50 -26.65
C GLY A 57 7.92 -2.75 -25.62
N VAL A 58 7.44 -2.62 -24.38
CA VAL A 58 8.09 -1.84 -23.31
C VAL A 58 7.88 -2.49 -21.94
N SER A 59 8.75 -2.16 -20.99
CA SER A 59 8.60 -2.57 -19.60
C SER A 59 7.49 -1.77 -18.89
N VAL A 60 6.69 -2.44 -18.07
CA VAL A 60 5.62 -1.85 -17.27
C VAL A 60 5.81 -2.27 -15.83
N ILE A 61 5.82 -1.29 -14.91
CA ILE A 61 6.04 -1.53 -13.48
C ILE A 61 4.71 -1.62 -12.73
N GLY A 62 3.67 -0.97 -13.22
CA GLY A 62 2.38 -1.00 -12.56
C GLY A 62 1.24 -0.49 -13.42
N VAL A 63 0.02 -0.79 -12.97
CA VAL A 63 -1.25 -0.41 -13.60
C VAL A 63 -2.20 0.19 -12.56
N SER A 64 -3.03 1.15 -12.95
CA SER A 64 -4.02 1.76 -12.06
C SER A 64 -5.20 0.84 -11.73
N GLY A 65 -5.43 -0.21 -12.52
CA GLY A 65 -6.47 -1.20 -12.26
C GLY A 65 -6.26 -2.47 -13.06
N ALA A 66 -6.93 -3.55 -12.66
CA ALA A 66 -6.85 -4.84 -13.33
C ALA A 66 -8.11 -5.66 -13.10
N ILE A 67 -8.58 -6.38 -14.13
CA ILE A 67 -9.68 -7.35 -14.04
C ILE A 67 -9.20 -8.78 -13.79
N THR A 68 -7.97 -9.06 -14.21
CA THR A 68 -7.26 -10.33 -13.98
C THR A 68 -5.86 -10.00 -13.50
N ARG A 69 -5.24 -10.90 -12.73
CA ARG A 69 -3.84 -10.75 -12.29
C ARG A 69 -2.94 -10.41 -13.49
N PRO A 70 -2.32 -9.22 -13.52
CA PRO A 70 -1.39 -8.86 -14.58
C PRO A 70 -0.19 -9.82 -14.59
N PRO A 71 0.47 -10.01 -15.75
CA PRO A 71 1.71 -10.78 -15.79
C PRO A 71 2.76 -10.11 -14.92
N ALA A 72 3.56 -10.91 -14.23
CA ALA A 72 4.54 -10.39 -13.31
C ALA A 72 5.76 -9.75 -14.01
N PRO A 73 6.45 -8.80 -13.36
CA PRO A 73 6.20 -8.23 -12.04
C PRO A 73 5.47 -6.87 -12.11
N ILE A 74 4.21 -6.85 -12.56
CA ILE A 74 3.39 -5.64 -12.59
C ILE A 74 2.65 -5.47 -11.27
N PHE A 75 2.81 -4.31 -10.64
CA PHE A 75 2.09 -3.95 -9.43
C PHE A 75 0.72 -3.33 -9.76
N VAL A 76 -0.33 -3.77 -9.08
CA VAL A 76 -1.65 -3.14 -9.18
C VAL A 76 -1.76 -2.05 -8.12
N SER A 77 -2.05 -0.82 -8.54
CA SER A 77 -2.27 0.28 -7.60
C SER A 77 -3.57 0.13 -6.85
N LEU A 78 -3.55 0.52 -5.58
CA LEU A 78 -4.77 0.82 -4.85
C LEU A 78 -5.43 2.09 -5.41
N PRO A 79 -6.75 2.26 -5.19
CA PRO A 79 -7.44 3.50 -5.54
C PRO A 79 -6.76 4.73 -4.94
N SER A 80 -6.88 5.88 -5.60
CA SER A 80 -6.33 7.13 -5.11
C SER A 80 -6.99 7.54 -3.78
N LEU A 81 -6.18 7.98 -2.83
CA LEU A 81 -6.62 8.34 -1.49
C LEU A 81 -6.22 9.78 -1.16
N PRO A 82 -7.13 10.62 -0.62
CA PRO A 82 -6.76 11.94 -0.13
C PRO A 82 -5.85 11.82 1.10
N SER A 83 -5.09 12.88 1.38
CA SER A 83 -4.23 13.02 2.56
C SER A 83 -5.05 13.15 3.86
N THR A 84 -5.64 12.06 4.35
CA THR A 84 -6.41 12.02 5.60
C THR A 84 -6.08 10.77 6.46
N TRP A 85 -6.48 10.79 7.72
CA TRP A 85 -6.30 9.64 8.62
C TRP A 85 -7.24 8.49 8.29
N GLU A 86 -8.43 8.79 7.77
CA GLU A 86 -9.39 7.80 7.26
C GLU A 86 -8.79 7.04 6.07
N SER A 87 -8.15 7.76 5.15
CA SER A 87 -7.40 7.16 4.05
C SER A 87 -6.29 6.23 4.55
N LEU A 88 -5.51 6.66 5.55
CA LEU A 88 -4.45 5.81 6.12
C LEU A 88 -5.02 4.51 6.71
N GLN A 89 -6.20 4.56 7.34
CA GLN A 89 -6.87 3.40 7.94
C GLN A 89 -7.36 2.37 6.91
N VAL A 90 -7.66 2.77 5.68
CA VAL A 90 -8.16 1.84 4.65
C VAL A 90 -7.05 1.11 3.90
N ILE A 91 -5.79 1.55 3.98
CA ILE A 91 -4.69 0.94 3.22
C ILE A 91 -4.48 -0.52 3.59
N ILE A 92 -4.42 -0.85 4.89
CA ILE A 92 -4.22 -2.23 5.35
C ILE A 92 -5.36 -3.14 4.89
N PRO A 93 -6.65 -2.89 5.24
CA PRO A 93 -7.73 -3.77 4.83
C PRO A 93 -7.86 -3.87 3.31
N THR A 94 -7.59 -2.80 2.56
CA THR A 94 -7.61 -2.83 1.08
C THR A 94 -6.47 -3.69 0.54
N THR A 95 -5.25 -3.52 1.04
CA THR A 95 -4.08 -4.35 0.65
C THR A 95 -4.34 -5.83 0.93
N LEU A 96 -4.86 -6.14 2.12
CA LEU A 96 -5.19 -7.51 2.51
C LEU A 96 -6.28 -8.10 1.62
N THR A 97 -7.33 -7.34 1.32
CA THR A 97 -8.42 -7.77 0.44
C THR A 97 -7.91 -8.07 -0.97
N PHE A 98 -7.15 -7.15 -1.56
CA PHE A 98 -6.56 -7.35 -2.89
C PHE A 98 -5.62 -8.56 -2.92
N GLY A 99 -4.84 -8.76 -1.86
CA GLY A 99 -3.98 -9.93 -1.70
C GLY A 99 -4.77 -11.24 -1.70
N ILE A 100 -5.86 -11.32 -0.93
CA ILE A 100 -6.71 -12.52 -0.82
C ILE A 100 -7.42 -12.84 -2.14
N ILE A 101 -7.85 -11.82 -2.91
CA ILE A 101 -8.52 -12.04 -4.21
C ILE A 101 -7.53 -12.30 -5.36
N GLY A 102 -6.23 -12.44 -5.09
CA GLY A 102 -5.25 -12.93 -6.06
C GLY A 102 -4.34 -11.87 -6.68
N TYR A 103 -4.22 -10.68 -6.08
CA TYR A 103 -3.25 -9.66 -6.49
C TYR A 103 -2.12 -9.53 -5.46
N PRO A 104 -1.04 -10.33 -5.58
CA PRO A 104 0.02 -10.34 -4.58
C PRO A 104 1.01 -9.17 -4.69
N PHE A 105 1.11 -8.54 -5.87
CA PHE A 105 1.98 -7.40 -6.13
C PHE A 105 1.14 -6.12 -6.17
N LEU A 106 1.15 -5.37 -5.06
CA LEU A 106 0.33 -4.18 -4.87
C LEU A 106 1.16 -2.92 -4.69
N MET A 107 0.66 -1.82 -5.22
CA MET A 107 1.19 -0.48 -5.01
C MET A 107 0.21 0.32 -4.13
N PRO A 108 0.50 0.51 -2.83
CA PRO A 108 -0.46 1.03 -1.84
C PRO A 108 -0.78 2.53 -1.94
N GLY A 109 -0.31 3.20 -3.00
CA GLY A 109 -0.38 4.66 -3.14
C GLY A 109 0.88 5.38 -2.62
N PRO A 110 0.94 6.70 -2.78
CA PRO A 110 2.07 7.51 -2.36
C PRO A 110 1.99 7.83 -0.86
N VAL A 111 3.16 8.02 -0.24
CA VAL A 111 3.27 8.45 1.15
C VAL A 111 2.61 9.81 1.34
N GLY A 112 1.67 9.88 2.28
CA GLY A 112 0.89 11.09 2.57
C GLY A 112 -0.38 11.23 1.75
N GLY A 113 -0.70 10.29 0.86
CA GLY A 113 -1.89 10.35 -0.02
C GLY A 113 -1.60 10.98 -1.38
N ASP A 114 -2.52 10.78 -2.32
CA ASP A 114 -2.40 11.22 -3.72
C ASP A 114 -2.60 12.72 -3.89
N PHE A 115 -3.44 13.34 -3.05
CA PHE A 115 -3.73 14.78 -3.08
C PHE A 115 -4.11 15.30 -1.69
N VAL A 116 -3.82 16.57 -1.42
CA VAL A 116 -4.17 17.23 -0.17
C VAL A 116 -5.53 17.91 -0.30
N VAL A 117 -6.37 17.79 0.72
CA VAL A 117 -7.73 18.36 0.76
C VAL A 117 -7.79 19.54 1.73
N LYS A 118 -8.47 20.63 1.35
CA LYS A 118 -8.62 21.84 2.19
C LYS A 118 -9.48 21.61 3.43
N ASP A 119 -10.51 20.77 3.32
CA ASP A 119 -11.43 20.43 4.42
C ASP A 119 -11.63 18.90 4.49
N PRO A 120 -10.84 18.19 5.31
CA PRO A 120 -10.94 16.74 5.47
C PRO A 120 -12.29 16.28 6.03
N LEU A 121 -12.96 17.10 6.85
CA LEU A 121 -14.21 16.74 7.54
C LEU A 121 -15.39 16.67 6.57
N ARG A 122 -15.37 17.49 5.51
CA ARG A 122 -16.36 17.42 4.41
C ARG A 122 -16.24 16.15 3.58
N PHE A 123 -15.04 15.57 3.47
CA PHE A 123 -14.82 14.29 2.80
C PHE A 123 -15.16 13.07 3.70
N SER A 124 -15.15 13.25 5.03
CA SER A 124 -15.41 12.18 6.01
C SER A 124 -16.91 11.88 6.25
N GLY A 125 -17.81 12.49 5.48
CA GLY A 125 -19.24 12.11 5.47
C GLY A 125 -19.98 12.42 6.78
N SER A 126 -19.78 13.61 7.37
CA SER A 126 -20.70 14.12 8.39
C SER A 126 -22.10 14.33 7.78
N SER A 127 -22.96 13.36 8.03
CA SER A 127 -24.29 13.15 7.48
C SER A 127 -25.34 14.13 8.02
N ASN A 128 -25.32 15.42 7.65
CA ASN A 128 -26.47 16.30 7.92
C ASN A 128 -26.62 17.58 7.07
N SER A 129 -25.85 17.78 6.01
CA SER A 129 -26.16 18.84 5.02
C SER A 129 -26.49 18.20 3.69
N SER A 130 -27.68 18.50 3.16
CA SER A 130 -27.99 18.36 1.74
C SER A 130 -26.86 19.01 0.93
N LEU A 131 -26.04 18.19 0.27
CA LEU A 131 -24.85 18.62 -0.44
C LEU A 131 -25.26 19.20 -1.80
N ASP A 132 -25.24 20.53 -1.90
CA ASP A 132 -25.12 21.22 -3.19
C ASP A 132 -23.72 20.91 -3.74
N PHE A 133 -23.65 20.05 -4.77
CA PHE A 133 -22.43 19.71 -5.50
C PHE A 133 -22.13 20.77 -6.57
N ASP A 134 -21.80 22.00 -6.16
CA ASP A 134 -21.39 23.07 -7.09
C ASP A 134 -19.95 23.52 -6.81
N PHE A 135 -19.02 22.55 -6.77
CA PHE A 135 -17.58 22.80 -6.62
C PHE A 135 -16.80 21.96 -7.62
N THR A 136 -15.75 22.54 -8.20
CA THR A 136 -14.80 21.80 -9.04
C THR A 136 -13.79 21.03 -8.17
N PHE A 137 -13.30 19.88 -8.64
CA PHE A 137 -12.31 19.08 -7.92
C PHE A 137 -11.06 19.88 -7.54
N GLU A 138 -10.66 20.86 -8.38
CA GLU A 138 -9.54 21.78 -8.12
C GLU A 138 -9.77 22.73 -6.94
N GLU A 139 -11.02 23.11 -6.65
CA GLU A 139 -11.34 24.00 -5.53
C GLU A 139 -11.22 23.30 -4.18
N LEU A 140 -11.36 21.97 -4.14
CA LEU A 140 -11.25 21.12 -2.94
C LEU A 140 -9.80 20.76 -2.59
N MET A 141 -8.89 20.88 -3.55
CA MET A 141 -7.48 20.55 -3.36
C MET A 141 -6.68 21.70 -2.73
N ASP A 142 -5.80 21.35 -1.80
CA ASP A 142 -4.77 22.26 -1.30
C ASP A 142 -3.43 21.99 -2.01
N LYS A 143 -2.63 23.04 -2.20
CA LYS A 143 -1.27 22.93 -2.76
C LYS A 143 -0.20 22.72 -1.69
N GLY A 144 -0.60 22.65 -0.43
CA GLY A 144 0.27 22.42 0.72
C GLY A 144 0.81 20.99 0.80
N LEU A 145 1.70 20.77 1.77
CA LEU A 145 2.18 19.44 2.13
C LEU A 145 1.15 18.72 3.02
N PRO A 146 1.08 17.37 2.96
CA PRO A 146 0.36 16.58 3.95
C PRO A 146 0.75 16.95 5.38
N ASN A 147 -0.19 16.81 6.33
CA ASN A 147 0.12 16.98 7.74
C ASN A 147 1.33 16.12 8.14
N LYS A 148 2.28 16.70 8.88
CA LYS A 148 3.56 16.06 9.21
C LYS A 148 3.40 14.72 9.95
N GLU A 149 2.54 14.66 10.96
CA GLU A 149 2.31 13.43 11.72
C GLU A 149 1.72 12.34 10.83
N LEU A 150 0.71 12.70 10.03
CA LEU A 150 0.09 11.79 9.06
C LEU A 150 1.13 11.27 8.07
N TYR A 151 1.96 12.14 7.48
CA TYR A 151 3.00 11.77 6.54
C TYR A 151 4.00 10.79 7.17
N ILE A 152 4.45 11.07 8.40
CA ILE A 152 5.35 10.18 9.15
C ILE A 152 4.72 8.80 9.37
N ARG A 153 3.47 8.73 9.86
CA ARG A 153 2.80 7.45 10.10
C ARG A 153 2.52 6.68 8.80
N TRP A 154 2.22 7.38 7.71
CA TRP A 154 2.06 6.80 6.39
C TRP A 154 3.37 6.24 5.85
N LEU A 155 4.48 6.98 6.00
CA LEU A 155 5.81 6.53 5.61
C LEU A 155 6.22 5.28 6.39
N GLN A 156 5.95 5.26 7.69
CA GLN A 156 6.16 4.10 8.55
C GLN A 156 5.40 2.89 8.03
N LEU A 157 4.10 3.02 7.70
CA LEU A 157 3.32 1.93 7.10
C LEU A 157 3.89 1.48 5.76
N ALA A 158 4.10 2.41 4.82
CA ALA A 158 4.59 2.12 3.47
C ALA A 158 5.94 1.39 3.46
N THR A 159 6.77 1.64 4.49
CA THR A 159 8.06 0.96 4.69
C THR A 159 7.95 -0.56 4.69
N PHE A 160 6.82 -1.12 5.10
CA PHE A 160 6.57 -2.55 5.18
C PHE A 160 5.67 -3.11 4.06
N LEU A 161 5.15 -2.25 3.19
CA LEU A 161 4.32 -2.66 2.05
C LEU A 161 5.18 -2.92 0.79
N PRO A 162 4.66 -3.57 -0.27
CA PRO A 162 5.49 -4.02 -1.40
C PRO A 162 6.20 -2.88 -2.15
N VAL A 163 5.63 -1.68 -2.18
CA VAL A 163 6.18 -0.50 -2.86
C VAL A 163 6.08 0.73 -1.96
N ILE A 164 7.12 1.59 -1.98
CA ILE A 164 7.05 2.97 -1.48
C ILE A 164 7.03 3.91 -2.69
N ARG A 165 6.02 4.77 -2.76
CA ARG A 165 5.90 5.84 -3.74
C ARG A 165 5.83 7.18 -3.01
N TYR A 166 6.34 8.25 -3.62
CA TYR A 166 6.27 9.60 -3.07
C TYR A 166 5.58 10.51 -4.07
N SER A 167 4.55 11.24 -3.62
CA SER A 167 4.06 12.44 -4.31
C SER A 167 4.80 13.69 -3.80
N HIS A 168 5.10 13.70 -2.50
CA HIS A 168 5.94 14.68 -1.82
C HIS A 168 7.15 13.98 -1.23
N LEU A 169 8.35 14.50 -1.52
CA LEU A 169 9.58 13.96 -0.98
C LEU A 169 9.74 14.33 0.51
N PRO A 170 10.37 13.47 1.34
CA PRO A 170 10.65 13.78 2.73
C PRO A 170 11.43 15.10 2.90
N SER A 171 12.28 15.46 1.93
CA SER A 171 13.06 16.70 1.91
C SER A 171 12.26 17.97 1.64
N GLU A 172 10.97 17.87 1.28
CA GLU A 172 10.10 19.04 1.10
C GLU A 172 9.69 19.65 2.45
N TYR A 173 9.73 18.90 3.55
CA TYR A 173 9.49 19.36 4.91
C TYR A 173 10.69 20.14 5.47
N LYS A 174 11.00 21.28 4.88
CA LYS A 174 12.21 22.09 5.16
C LYS A 174 12.30 22.64 6.58
N ASP A 175 11.15 22.81 7.24
CA ASP A 175 11.10 23.38 8.60
C ASP A 175 11.44 22.34 9.68
N ASP A 176 11.58 21.06 9.31
CA ASP A 176 11.84 19.97 10.24
C ASP A 176 12.58 18.79 9.59
N ASP A 177 13.88 18.69 9.86
CA ASP A 177 14.72 17.59 9.39
C ASP A 177 14.28 16.21 9.93
N GLN A 178 13.41 16.14 10.94
CA GLN A 178 12.91 14.90 11.52
C GLN A 178 12.28 13.99 10.45
N VAL A 179 11.55 14.54 9.48
CA VAL A 179 10.89 13.74 8.43
C VAL A 179 11.94 13.06 7.54
N LEU A 180 12.96 13.81 7.13
CA LEU A 180 14.04 13.32 6.28
C LEU A 180 14.91 12.29 7.01
N GLU A 181 15.27 12.55 8.27
CA GLU A 181 16.06 11.61 9.08
C GLU A 181 15.30 10.31 9.34
N LEU A 182 14.00 10.40 9.65
CA LEU A 182 13.17 9.21 9.81
C LEU A 182 13.06 8.42 8.50
N ALA A 183 12.94 9.10 7.36
CA ALA A 183 12.91 8.44 6.05
C ALA A 183 14.21 7.66 5.77
N LYS A 184 15.37 8.19 6.14
CA LYS A 184 16.67 7.48 6.02
C LYS A 184 16.70 6.23 6.89
N VAL A 185 16.28 6.33 8.16
CA VAL A 185 16.21 5.21 9.10
C VAL A 185 15.28 4.11 8.57
N LEU A 186 14.08 4.48 8.12
CA LEU A 186 13.09 3.55 7.57
C LEU A 186 13.56 2.91 6.26
N THR A 187 14.27 3.65 5.41
CA THR A 187 14.88 3.11 4.19
C THR A 187 15.92 2.05 4.50
N ALA A 188 16.80 2.30 5.47
CA ALA A 188 17.79 1.31 5.92
C ALA A 188 17.12 0.06 6.52
N LEU A 189 16.06 0.24 7.32
CA LEU A 189 15.26 -0.85 7.88
C LEU A 189 14.64 -1.70 6.75
N ARG A 190 14.00 -1.05 5.77
CA ARG A 190 13.40 -1.73 4.62
C ARG A 190 14.43 -2.54 3.84
N GLN A 191 15.57 -1.94 3.51
CA GLN A 191 16.63 -2.60 2.75
C GLN A 191 17.17 -3.84 3.49
N LYS A 192 17.36 -3.72 4.80
CA LYS A 192 17.92 -4.79 5.63
C LYS A 192 16.93 -5.92 5.91
N MET A 193 15.64 -5.61 6.07
CA MET A 193 14.66 -6.54 6.64
C MET A 193 13.49 -6.83 5.70
N VAL A 194 12.79 -5.81 5.22
CA VAL A 194 11.54 -5.97 4.46
C VAL A 194 11.81 -6.47 3.05
N ASN A 195 12.77 -5.88 2.33
CA ASN A 195 13.09 -6.27 0.95
C ASN A 195 13.52 -7.74 0.83
N PRO A 196 14.38 -8.29 1.71
CA PRO A 196 14.68 -9.73 1.72
C PRO A 196 13.44 -10.62 1.89
N LEU A 197 12.50 -10.24 2.78
CA LEU A 197 11.26 -11.00 2.97
C LEU A 197 10.36 -10.93 1.74
N LEU A 198 10.14 -9.74 1.16
CA LEU A 198 9.37 -9.59 -0.07
C LEU A 198 9.97 -10.43 -1.21
N LYS A 199 11.30 -10.46 -1.33
CA LYS A 199 12.00 -11.29 -2.32
C LYS A 199 11.87 -12.79 -2.03
N LYS A 200 11.94 -13.21 -0.76
CA LYS A 200 11.76 -14.60 -0.34
C LYS A 200 10.40 -15.14 -0.78
N TYR A 201 9.34 -14.36 -0.60
CA TYR A 201 7.96 -14.76 -0.90
C TYR A 201 7.50 -14.43 -2.32
N ALA A 202 8.32 -13.74 -3.13
CA ALA A 202 7.96 -13.38 -4.49
C ALA A 202 7.65 -14.60 -5.37
N GLN A 203 8.45 -15.67 -5.29
CA GLN A 203 8.23 -16.86 -6.11
C GLN A 203 6.94 -17.59 -5.70
N GLU A 204 6.69 -17.74 -4.39
CA GLU A 204 5.44 -18.32 -3.89
C GLU A 204 4.23 -17.51 -4.40
N ALA A 205 4.29 -16.19 -4.30
CA ALA A 205 3.24 -15.30 -4.80
C ALA A 205 2.97 -15.47 -6.31
N LEU A 206 4.00 -15.74 -7.11
CA LEU A 206 3.85 -15.98 -8.54
C LEU A 206 3.17 -17.32 -8.82
N ASP A 207 3.61 -18.36 -8.14
CA ASP A 207 3.21 -19.74 -8.41
C ASP A 207 1.81 -20.07 -7.87
N SER A 208 1.51 -19.68 -6.62
CA SER A 208 0.24 -19.99 -5.95
C SER A 208 -0.72 -18.81 -5.84
N GLY A 209 -0.25 -17.58 -6.06
CA GLY A 209 -1.05 -16.39 -5.77
C GLY A 209 -1.11 -16.01 -4.29
N THR A 210 -0.33 -16.69 -3.41
CA THR A 210 -0.27 -16.32 -1.98
C THR A 210 0.17 -14.86 -1.84
N PRO A 211 -0.54 -14.01 -1.07
CA PRO A 211 -0.14 -12.61 -0.93
C PRO A 211 1.17 -12.44 -0.16
N LEU A 212 1.94 -11.41 -0.55
CA LEU A 212 3.16 -11.00 0.16
C LEU A 212 2.83 -10.39 1.54
N ILE A 213 1.74 -9.63 1.57
CA ILE A 213 1.19 -9.00 2.77
C ILE A 213 -0.02 -9.82 3.21
N ARG A 214 0.07 -10.45 4.38
CA ARG A 214 -0.91 -11.46 4.82
C ARG A 214 -1.68 -10.96 6.05
N PRO A 215 -2.98 -11.28 6.16
CA PRO A 215 -3.71 -11.11 7.40
C PRO A 215 -3.23 -12.13 8.44
N LEU A 216 -3.36 -11.82 9.72
CA LEU A 216 -2.81 -12.69 10.77
C LEU A 216 -3.44 -14.08 10.82
N TRP A 217 -4.70 -14.24 10.38
CA TRP A 217 -5.34 -15.56 10.32
C TRP A 217 -4.70 -16.51 9.30
N MET A 218 -3.91 -16.00 8.35
CA MET A 218 -3.09 -16.87 7.48
C MET A 218 -1.89 -17.47 8.21
N LEU A 219 -1.43 -16.85 9.31
CA LEU A 219 -0.34 -17.38 10.14
C LEU A 219 -0.85 -18.41 11.13
N ASP A 220 -2.03 -18.18 11.67
CA ASP A 220 -2.67 -19.06 12.66
C ASP A 220 -4.19 -19.10 12.41
N PRO A 221 -4.67 -19.99 11.51
CA PRO A 221 -6.08 -20.04 11.13
C PRO A 221 -6.97 -20.60 12.23
N GLY A 222 -6.41 -21.35 13.18
CA GLY A 222 -7.15 -21.94 14.31
C GLY A 222 -7.47 -20.95 15.43
N ASP A 223 -6.77 -19.82 15.47
CA ASP A 223 -6.93 -18.80 16.49
C ASP A 223 -7.97 -17.75 16.09
N SER A 224 -9.12 -17.76 16.77
CA SER A 224 -10.22 -16.81 16.52
C SER A 224 -9.82 -15.34 16.63
N ALA A 225 -8.81 -15.00 17.45
CA ALA A 225 -8.39 -13.62 17.61
C ALA A 225 -7.72 -13.09 16.32
N CYS A 226 -6.98 -13.93 15.60
CA CYS A 226 -6.35 -13.58 14.32
C CYS A 226 -7.37 -13.16 13.24
N HIS A 227 -8.61 -13.65 13.31
CA HIS A 227 -9.69 -13.30 12.37
C HIS A 227 -10.28 -11.90 12.62
N LEU A 228 -10.11 -11.37 13.83
CA LEU A 228 -10.65 -10.06 14.22
C LEU A 228 -9.69 -8.90 13.91
N VAL A 229 -8.41 -9.20 13.71
CA VAL A 229 -7.36 -8.19 13.51
C VAL A 229 -7.41 -7.67 12.07
N LYS A 230 -7.61 -6.36 11.93
CA LYS A 230 -7.77 -5.66 10.62
C LYS A 230 -6.77 -4.53 10.40
N ASP A 231 -6.05 -4.15 11.44
CA ASP A 231 -5.11 -3.02 11.48
C ASP A 231 -3.68 -3.48 11.78
N GLU A 232 -3.41 -4.77 11.62
CA GLU A 232 -2.09 -5.40 11.63
C GLU A 232 -2.00 -6.34 10.43
N PHE A 233 -0.78 -6.59 9.97
CA PHE A 233 -0.51 -7.51 8.88
C PHE A 233 0.85 -8.14 9.07
N SER A 234 1.11 -9.22 8.34
CA SER A 234 2.44 -9.79 8.23
C SER A 234 3.04 -9.61 6.84
N VAL A 235 4.37 -9.49 6.79
CA VAL A 235 5.16 -9.61 5.57
C VAL A 235 5.72 -11.03 5.55
N GLY A 236 5.13 -11.90 4.75
CA GLY A 236 5.39 -13.33 4.85
C GLY A 236 4.94 -13.92 6.18
N GLU A 237 5.76 -14.79 6.77
CA GLU A 237 5.44 -15.50 8.03
C GLU A 237 6.24 -14.99 9.24
N GLU A 238 7.26 -14.17 9.01
CA GLU A 238 8.28 -13.83 9.99
C GLU A 238 8.15 -12.44 10.57
N LEU A 239 7.38 -11.55 9.96
CA LEU A 239 7.36 -10.14 10.35
C LEU A 239 5.91 -9.67 10.47
N ILE A 240 5.47 -9.38 11.69
CA ILE A 240 4.19 -8.70 11.96
C ILE A 240 4.43 -7.20 12.10
N VAL A 241 3.50 -6.39 11.61
CA VAL A 241 3.56 -4.93 11.65
C VAL A 241 2.24 -4.39 12.20
N ALA A 242 2.33 -3.52 13.20
CA ALA A 242 1.18 -2.92 13.90
C ALA A 242 1.33 -1.38 13.95
N PRO A 243 1.02 -0.67 12.86
CA PRO A 243 1.24 0.78 12.75
C PRO A 243 0.23 1.61 13.57
N ILE A 244 0.58 2.86 13.91
CA ILE A 244 -0.40 3.83 14.41
C ILE A 244 -1.16 4.42 13.22
N LEU A 245 -2.50 4.39 13.28
CA LEU A 245 -3.39 4.81 12.18
C LEU A 245 -4.34 5.96 12.59
N ARG A 246 -4.10 6.59 13.75
CA ARG A 246 -4.92 7.68 14.29
C ARG A 246 -4.05 8.85 14.73
N PRO A 247 -4.54 10.10 14.61
CA PRO A 247 -3.79 11.29 15.03
C PRO A 247 -3.53 11.31 16.53
N ASN A 248 -2.48 11.99 16.95
CA ASN A 248 -2.13 12.26 18.35
C ASN A 248 -2.13 10.98 19.22
N THR A 249 -1.79 9.84 18.62
CA THR A 249 -1.82 8.54 19.28
C THR A 249 -0.41 7.96 19.35
N HIS A 250 -0.02 7.52 20.55
CA HIS A 250 1.30 6.93 20.83
C HIS A 250 1.20 5.56 21.48
N GLU A 251 0.05 4.93 21.42
CA GLU A 251 -0.15 3.57 21.89
C GLU A 251 -1.27 2.86 21.13
N ARG A 252 -1.24 1.53 21.11
CA ARG A 252 -2.31 0.72 20.55
C ARG A 252 -2.36 -0.66 21.18
N GLU A 253 -3.45 -1.36 20.91
CA GLU A 253 -3.56 -2.79 21.10
C GLU A 253 -2.78 -3.50 19.99
N VAL A 254 -2.05 -4.57 20.37
CA VAL A 254 -1.30 -5.42 19.43
C VAL A 254 -1.64 -6.88 19.68
N TYR A 255 -1.94 -7.65 18.64
CA TYR A 255 -2.11 -9.09 18.76
C TYR A 255 -0.92 -9.86 18.17
N LEU A 256 -0.40 -10.83 18.93
CA LEU A 256 0.62 -11.73 18.42
C LEU A 256 0.07 -13.16 18.34
N PRO A 257 0.05 -13.80 17.16
CA PRO A 257 -0.31 -15.22 16.99
C PRO A 257 0.67 -16.15 17.70
N ALA A 258 0.38 -17.45 17.70
CA ALA A 258 1.23 -18.46 18.35
C ALA A 258 2.71 -18.36 17.95
N GLY A 259 3.58 -18.41 18.96
CA GLY A 259 5.04 -18.34 18.80
C GLY A 259 5.73 -17.44 19.82
N VAL A 260 7.03 -17.23 19.61
CA VAL A 260 7.82 -16.23 20.34
C VAL A 260 8.22 -15.17 19.33
N TRP A 261 8.02 -13.91 19.70
CA TRP A 261 8.21 -12.77 18.83
C TRP A 261 9.21 -11.80 19.44
N LYS A 262 10.21 -11.37 18.68
CA LYS A 262 11.14 -10.33 19.08
C LYS A 262 10.59 -8.97 18.69
N ASP A 263 10.46 -8.11 19.69
CA ASP A 263 10.01 -6.74 19.57
C ASP A 263 11.03 -5.89 18.78
N GLY A 264 10.57 -5.22 17.73
CA GLY A 264 11.38 -4.37 16.88
C GLY A 264 11.77 -3.02 17.46
N ILE A 265 11.13 -2.59 18.56
CA ILE A 265 11.39 -1.32 19.23
C ILE A 265 12.40 -1.51 20.36
N ASP A 266 12.10 -2.38 21.33
CA ASP A 266 12.92 -2.57 22.53
C ASP A 266 13.80 -3.84 22.50
N GLY A 267 13.61 -4.71 21.50
CA GLY A 267 14.38 -5.94 21.33
C GLY A 267 13.97 -7.08 22.27
N SER A 268 13.00 -6.87 23.15
CA SER A 268 12.52 -7.88 24.10
C SER A 268 11.78 -9.02 23.39
N LEU A 269 11.69 -10.17 24.06
CA LEU A 269 10.86 -11.25 23.59
C LEU A 269 9.43 -11.07 24.11
N ARG A 270 8.46 -11.35 23.26
CA ARG A 270 7.02 -11.39 23.55
C ARG A 270 6.49 -12.80 23.27
N LYS A 271 5.68 -13.33 24.19
CA LYS A 271 4.95 -14.57 23.97
C LYS A 271 3.70 -14.29 23.16
N GLY A 272 3.45 -15.10 22.14
CA GLY A 272 2.26 -15.05 21.29
C GLY A 272 0.99 -15.61 21.94
N SER A 273 -0.03 -15.77 21.10
CA SER A 273 -1.42 -16.14 21.44
C SER A 273 -2.03 -15.22 22.51
N ARG A 274 -1.74 -13.91 22.42
CA ARG A 274 -2.23 -12.92 23.38
C ARG A 274 -2.18 -11.50 22.82
N TRP A 275 -3.01 -10.65 23.41
CA TRP A 275 -2.95 -9.21 23.25
C TRP A 275 -1.85 -8.61 24.12
N ILE A 276 -1.17 -7.61 23.56
CA ILE A 276 -0.34 -6.65 24.27
C ILE A 276 -1.15 -5.37 24.35
N HIS A 277 -1.62 -5.08 25.56
CA HIS A 277 -2.44 -3.90 25.83
C HIS A 277 -1.59 -2.64 25.98
N SER A 278 -2.10 -1.50 25.50
CA SER A 278 -1.45 -0.18 25.67
C SER A 278 0.02 -0.15 25.21
N TYR A 279 0.34 -0.83 24.11
CA TYR A 279 1.70 -0.93 23.59
C TYR A 279 2.18 0.44 23.09
N LYS A 280 3.23 0.98 23.71
CA LYS A 280 3.73 2.35 23.44
C LYS A 280 4.56 2.43 22.16
N ILE A 281 4.20 3.36 21.28
CA ILE A 281 4.84 3.60 19.98
C ILE A 281 5.11 5.12 19.83
N PRO A 282 6.32 5.59 20.17
CA PRO A 282 6.76 6.95 19.89
C PRO A 282 6.61 7.32 18.42
N LEU A 283 6.59 8.63 18.11
CA LEU A 283 6.40 9.10 16.73
C LEU A 283 7.51 8.60 15.79
N GLU A 284 8.72 8.44 16.30
CA GLU A 284 9.92 8.05 15.54
C GLU A 284 10.02 6.52 15.33
N LYS A 285 9.08 5.76 15.89
CA LYS A 285 9.08 4.30 15.86
C LYS A 285 7.79 3.76 15.27
N ILE A 286 7.88 2.54 14.77
CA ILE A 286 6.75 1.72 14.32
C ILE A 286 6.86 0.37 15.00
N ALA A 287 5.74 -0.18 15.47
CA ALA A 287 5.72 -1.51 16.03
C ALA A 287 5.81 -2.56 14.92
N TYR A 288 6.83 -3.39 15.02
CA TYR A 288 6.96 -4.59 14.22
C TYR A 288 7.59 -5.68 15.09
N PHE A 289 7.30 -6.95 14.76
CA PHE A 289 7.67 -8.09 15.57
C PHE A 289 8.20 -9.20 14.68
N LEU A 290 9.38 -9.72 15.03
CA LEU A 290 10.05 -10.78 14.28
C LEU A 290 9.79 -12.14 14.92
N LYS A 291 9.30 -13.10 14.15
CA LYS A 291 9.10 -14.47 14.61
C LYS A 291 10.45 -15.09 14.94
N MET A 292 10.57 -15.61 16.16
CA MET A 292 11.74 -16.35 16.58
C MET A 292 11.60 -17.83 16.18
N PRO A 293 12.72 -18.56 16.01
CA PRO A 293 12.67 -19.99 15.74
C PRO A 293 11.88 -20.75 16.82
N ASP A 294 11.16 -21.82 16.43
CA ASP A 294 10.25 -22.55 17.33
C ASP A 294 10.93 -23.14 18.57
N ASN A 295 12.25 -23.35 18.54
CA ASN A 295 13.04 -23.84 19.66
C ASN A 295 13.49 -22.74 20.65
N THR A 296 13.07 -21.50 20.44
CA THR A 296 13.44 -20.37 21.30
C THR A 296 12.81 -20.53 22.69
N ARG A 297 13.66 -20.57 23.72
CA ARG A 297 13.19 -20.61 25.11
C ARG A 297 12.74 -19.20 25.51
N PHE A 298 11.52 -19.11 26.03
CA PHE A 298 10.90 -17.90 26.57
C PHE A 298 10.77 -18.00 28.08
#